data_AF-A0A1I0WRX6-F1
#
_entry.id   AF-A0A1I0WRX6-F1
#
_cell.length_a   1.000
_cell.length_b   1.000
_cell.length_c   1.000
_cell.angle_alpha   90.00
_cell.angle_beta   90.00
_cell.angle_gamma   90.00
#
_symmetry.space_group_name_H-M   'P 1'
#
loop_
_entity.id
_entity.type
_entity.pdbx_description
1 polymer ?
#
loop_
_entity_poly.entity_id
_entity_poly.type
_entity_poly.pdbx_seq_one_letter_code
_entity_poly.pdbx_strand_id
1 'polypeptide(L)'
;MSQGTIKVWKRTPEQIAAYTYNQDLGPPDRIDDAGKHVQRIEPPSIVPKKRTSRNAKLFIPFEEYLALRISGLSREQIAVAHSISVSSLYNRLREWGISSKKDEAVAIEKQKSKGE
;
A
#
# COMPACT_ATOMS: atom_id res chain seq x y z
N MET A 1 -1.94 -31.18 26.84
CA MET A 1 -1.05 -30.35 27.68
C MET A 1 0.11 -29.90 26.80
N SER A 2 0.12 -28.65 26.32
CA SER A 2 1.19 -28.17 25.42
C SER A 2 2.38 -27.67 26.23
N GLN A 3 3.51 -28.35 26.11
CA GLN A 3 4.77 -27.94 26.72
C GLN A 3 5.29 -26.69 26.00
N GLY A 4 5.26 -25.54 26.69
CA GLY A 4 5.78 -24.27 26.17
C GLY A 4 7.29 -24.35 25.98
N THR A 5 7.77 -24.04 24.78
CA THR A 5 9.20 -24.02 24.45
C THR A 5 9.90 -22.88 25.19
N ILE A 6 10.75 -23.22 26.16
CA ILE A 6 11.56 -22.24 26.91
C ILE A 6 12.69 -21.74 26.00
N LYS A 7 12.64 -20.47 25.58
CA LYS A 7 13.76 -19.81 24.88
C LYS A 7 14.76 -19.29 25.91
N VAL A 8 15.85 -20.03 26.09
CA VAL A 8 17.01 -19.60 26.87
C VAL A 8 17.84 -18.64 26.02
N TRP A 9 17.86 -17.36 26.37
CA TRP A 9 18.69 -16.36 25.70
C TRP A 9 20.14 -16.50 26.20
N LYS A 10 21.04 -17.00 25.35
CA LYS A 10 22.49 -16.96 25.61
C LYS A 10 22.96 -15.52 25.39
N ARG A 11 23.53 -14.89 26.42
CA ARG A 11 24.14 -13.54 26.32
C ARG A 11 25.27 -13.54 25.29
N THR A 12 25.40 -12.45 24.54
CA THR A 12 26.46 -12.28 23.54
C THR A 12 27.80 -11.94 24.20
N PRO A 13 28.95 -12.24 23.57
CA PRO A 13 30.28 -11.92 24.10
C PRO A 13 30.49 -10.42 24.38
N GLU A 14 29.85 -9.54 23.62
CA GLU A 14 29.87 -8.09 23.83
C GLU A 14 29.21 -7.66 25.15
N GLN A 15 28.16 -8.37 25.60
CA GLN A 15 27.55 -8.16 26.91
C GLN A 15 28.42 -8.68 28.05
N ILE A 16 29.30 -9.63 27.77
CA ILE A 16 30.30 -10.14 28.70
C ILE A 16 31.52 -9.19 28.77
N ALA A 17 31.81 -8.45 27.70
CA ALA A 17 32.97 -7.55 27.63
C ALA A 17 32.92 -6.38 28.62
N ALA A 18 31.73 -5.99 29.10
CA ALA A 18 31.57 -4.99 30.16
C ALA A 18 31.66 -5.58 31.59
N TYR A 19 31.83 -6.90 31.73
CA TYR A 19 31.95 -7.57 33.02
C TYR A 19 33.42 -7.73 33.39
N THR A 20 33.85 -7.00 34.42
CA THR A 20 35.17 -7.20 35.03
C THR A 20 35.07 -8.29 36.10
N TYR A 21 35.91 -9.32 36.02
CA TYR A 21 35.99 -10.35 37.07
C TYR A 21 36.34 -9.68 38.41
N ASN A 22 35.53 -9.91 39.45
CA ASN A 22 35.54 -9.23 40.77
C ASN A 22 34.99 -7.80 40.84
N GLN A 23 34.21 -7.36 39.85
CA GLN A 23 33.47 -6.11 39.99
C GLN A 23 32.38 -6.25 41.05
N ASP A 24 32.38 -5.36 42.04
CA ASP A 24 31.30 -5.25 43.01
C ASP A 24 30.03 -4.81 42.28
N LEU A 25 29.05 -5.72 42.23
CA LEU A 25 27.77 -5.50 41.57
C LEU A 25 26.75 -4.84 42.51
N GLY A 26 27.17 -4.43 43.71
CA GLY A 26 26.30 -3.89 44.73
C GLY A 26 25.44 -4.98 45.40
N PRO A 27 24.69 -4.60 46.45
CA PRO A 27 23.76 -5.52 47.09
C PRO A 27 22.66 -5.95 46.09
N PRO A 28 22.24 -7.23 46.10
CA PRO A 28 21.20 -7.71 45.20
C PRO A 28 19.90 -6.97 45.47
N ASP A 29 19.32 -6.37 44.43
CA ASP A 29 17.98 -5.79 44.52
C ASP A 29 16.99 -6.87 44.90
N ARG A 30 16.26 -6.64 45.99
CA ARG A 30 15.23 -7.53 46.46
C ARG A 30 14.00 -7.34 45.57
N ILE A 31 13.72 -8.31 44.71
CA ILE A 31 12.55 -8.30 43.83
C ILE A 31 11.33 -8.70 44.67
N ASP A 32 10.78 -7.77 45.44
CA ASP A 32 9.60 -8.04 46.29
C ASP A 32 8.27 -7.98 45.49
N ASP A 33 8.27 -7.44 44.27
CA ASP A 33 7.07 -7.34 43.43
C ASP A 33 7.34 -7.81 41.98
N ALA A 34 7.06 -9.09 41.71
CA ALA A 34 7.12 -9.68 40.37
C ALA A 34 6.16 -9.01 39.34
N GLY A 35 5.24 -8.15 39.80
CA GLY A 35 4.17 -7.56 38.97
C GLY A 35 4.55 -6.30 38.18
N LYS A 36 5.62 -5.57 38.53
CA LYS A 36 5.87 -4.23 37.96
C LYS A 36 6.70 -4.17 36.68
N HIS A 37 7.40 -5.25 36.30
CA HIS A 37 8.38 -5.20 35.21
C HIS A 37 8.02 -6.00 33.95
N VAL A 38 6.82 -6.60 33.87
CA VAL A 38 6.35 -7.26 32.65
C VAL A 38 5.36 -6.35 31.94
N GLN A 39 5.86 -5.44 31.11
CA GLN A 39 5.01 -4.79 30.10
C GLN A 39 4.67 -5.86 29.06
N ARG A 40 3.45 -6.40 29.13
CA ARG A 40 2.91 -7.27 28.09
C ARG A 40 2.75 -6.43 26.83
N ILE A 41 3.74 -6.47 25.94
CA ILE A 41 3.64 -5.84 24.63
C ILE A 41 2.56 -6.61 23.88
N GLU A 42 1.34 -6.08 23.83
CA GLU A 42 0.30 -6.64 22.98
C GLU A 42 0.81 -6.57 21.53
N PRO A 43 0.69 -7.66 20.75
CA PRO A 43 1.01 -7.59 19.33
C PRO A 43 0.18 -6.48 18.70
N PRO A 44 0.75 -5.65 17.82
CA PRO A 44 0.01 -4.56 17.20
C PRO A 44 -1.23 -5.14 16.57
N SER A 45 -2.41 -4.71 17.05
CA SER A 45 -3.69 -5.11 16.47
C SER A 45 -3.68 -4.76 14.99
N ILE A 46 -3.59 -5.79 14.14
CA ILE A 46 -3.66 -5.64 12.68
C ILE A 46 -5.12 -5.34 12.36
N VAL A 47 -5.56 -4.12 12.65
CA VAL A 47 -6.84 -3.64 12.16
C VAL A 47 -6.68 -3.53 10.65
N PRO A 48 -7.42 -4.29 9.82
CA PRO A 48 -7.36 -4.10 8.39
C PRO A 48 -7.76 -2.66 8.11
N LYS A 49 -6.82 -1.86 7.60
CA LYS A 49 -7.09 -0.47 7.21
C LYS A 49 -8.27 -0.51 6.24
N LYS A 50 -9.45 -0.05 6.68
CA LYS A 50 -10.59 0.16 5.80
C LYS A 50 -10.11 1.06 4.68
N ARG A 51 -10.00 0.50 3.46
CA ARG A 51 -9.68 1.25 2.26
C ARG A 51 -10.83 2.22 2.07
N THR A 52 -10.68 3.45 2.53
CA THR A 52 -11.60 4.52 2.16
C THR A 52 -11.54 4.63 0.65
N SER A 53 -12.67 4.40 -0.02
CA SER A 53 -12.82 4.51 -1.46
C SER A 53 -12.71 5.98 -1.87
N ARG A 54 -11.50 6.55 -1.81
CA ARG A 54 -11.22 7.96 -2.08
C ARG A 54 -11.31 8.37 -3.55
N ASN A 55 -11.96 7.61 -4.43
CA ASN A 55 -11.94 7.87 -5.87
C ASN A 55 -13.32 7.77 -6.53
N ALA A 56 -14.34 8.39 -5.93
CA ALA A 56 -15.63 8.57 -6.62
C ALA A 56 -15.60 9.68 -7.69
N LYS A 57 -14.52 10.49 -7.79
CA LYS A 57 -14.54 11.76 -8.54
C LYS A 57 -13.58 11.88 -9.72
N LEU A 58 -12.85 10.82 -10.07
CA LEU A 58 -11.85 10.82 -11.15
C LEU A 58 -12.25 9.83 -12.24
N PHE A 59 -13.47 9.95 -12.76
CA PHE A 59 -13.97 9.07 -13.82
C PHE A 59 -14.31 9.90 -15.05
N ILE A 60 -13.66 9.58 -16.18
CA ILE A 60 -14.02 10.10 -17.50
C ILE A 60 -14.96 9.07 -18.14
N PRO A 61 -16.19 9.45 -18.51
CA PRO A 61 -17.07 8.63 -19.34
C PRO A 61 -16.42 8.26 -20.69
N PHE A 62 -16.76 7.09 -21.22
CA PHE A 62 -16.24 6.60 -22.49
C PHE A 62 -16.50 7.57 -23.66
N GLU A 63 -17.71 8.12 -23.73
CA GLU A 63 -18.12 9.03 -24.80
C GLU A 63 -17.34 10.35 -24.76
N GLU A 64 -17.12 10.90 -23.55
CA GLU A 64 -16.32 12.10 -23.33
C GLU A 64 -14.86 11.86 -23.73
N TYR A 65 -14.29 10.72 -23.36
CA TYR A 65 -12.94 10.34 -23.80
C TYR A 65 -12.82 10.31 -25.33
N LEU A 66 -13.77 9.68 -26.03
CA LEU A 66 -13.75 9.61 -27.49
C LEU A 66 -13.91 10.99 -28.13
N ALA A 67 -14.76 11.86 -27.58
CA ALA A 67 -14.91 13.25 -28.05
C ALA A 67 -13.58 14.03 -27.97
N LEU A 68 -12.85 13.89 -26.85
CA LEU A 68 -11.53 14.50 -26.67
C LEU A 68 -10.48 13.91 -27.63
N ARG A 69 -10.57 12.62 -27.95
CA ARG A 69 -9.70 12.01 -28.98
C ARG A 69 -10.03 12.52 -30.37
N ILE A 70 -11.32 12.74 -30.69
CA ILE A 70 -11.77 13.33 -31.96
C ILE A 70 -11.28 14.78 -32.08
N SER A 71 -11.27 15.54 -30.99
CA SER A 71 -10.74 16.91 -30.97
C SER A 71 -9.21 16.99 -31.11
N GLY A 72 -8.53 15.85 -31.21
CA GLY A 72 -7.09 15.77 -31.46
C GLY A 72 -6.21 15.71 -30.20
N LEU A 73 -6.80 15.61 -29.00
CA LEU A 73 -6.01 15.50 -27.76
C LEU A 73 -5.34 14.13 -27.64
N SER A 74 -4.11 14.10 -27.14
CA SER A 74 -3.41 12.86 -26.82
C SER A 74 -3.92 12.23 -25.52
N ARG A 75 -3.65 10.94 -25.31
CA ARG A 75 -4.03 10.23 -24.07
C ARG A 75 -3.43 10.88 -22.83
N GLU A 76 -2.19 11.35 -22.94
CA GLU A 76 -1.48 12.02 -21.85
C GLU A 76 -2.10 13.38 -21.55
N GLN A 77 -2.45 14.15 -22.58
CA GLN A 77 -3.13 15.44 -22.41
C GLN A 77 -4.51 15.27 -21.76
N ILE A 78 -5.26 14.25 -22.16
CA ILE A 78 -6.56 13.92 -21.54
C ILE A 78 -6.36 13.52 -20.07
N ALA A 79 -5.37 12.68 -19.77
CA ALA A 79 -5.07 12.29 -18.39
C ALA A 79 -4.74 13.51 -17.51
N VAL A 80 -3.91 14.43 -18.01
CA VAL A 80 -3.56 15.68 -17.32
C VAL A 80 -4.78 16.58 -17.12
N ALA A 81 -5.60 16.78 -18.17
CA ALA A 81 -6.78 17.64 -18.11
C ALA A 81 -7.78 17.18 -17.04
N HIS A 82 -7.92 15.86 -16.86
CA HIS A 82 -8.84 15.28 -15.88
C HIS A 82 -8.18 14.91 -14.54
N SER A 83 -6.91 15.29 -14.33
CA SER A 83 -6.15 14.96 -13.11
C SER A 83 -6.12 13.46 -12.78
N ILE A 84 -6.04 12.61 -13.82
CA ILE A 84 -5.96 11.16 -13.69
C ILE A 84 -4.55 10.72 -14.04
N SER A 85 -4.04 9.69 -13.36
CA SER A 85 -2.79 9.08 -13.79
C SER A 85 -2.96 8.42 -15.15
N VAL A 86 -1.92 8.51 -15.97
CA VAL A 86 -1.88 7.88 -17.30
C VAL A 86 -2.13 6.37 -17.18
N SER A 87 -1.55 5.70 -16.18
CA SER A 87 -1.77 4.29 -15.90
C SER A 87 -3.23 3.94 -15.58
N SER A 88 -3.92 4.77 -14.80
CA SER A 88 -5.36 4.59 -14.54
C SER A 88 -6.19 4.77 -15.81
N LEU A 89 -5.84 5.72 -16.68
CA LEU A 89 -6.49 5.89 -17.97
C LEU A 89 -6.30 4.64 -18.86
N TYR A 90 -5.09 4.10 -18.95
CA TYR A 90 -4.82 2.87 -19.71
C TYR A 90 -5.61 1.66 -19.19
N ASN A 91 -5.76 1.52 -17.86
CA ASN A 91 -6.58 0.46 -17.29
C ASN A 91 -8.05 0.61 -17.71
N ARG A 92 -8.59 1.84 -17.69
CA ARG A 92 -9.95 2.12 -18.17
C ARG A 92 -10.13 1.83 -19.65
N LEU A 93 -9.17 2.21 -20.49
CA LEU A 93 -9.21 1.89 -21.92
C LEU A 93 -9.29 0.38 -22.15
N ARG A 94 -8.56 -0.42 -21.37
CA ARG A 94 -8.65 -1.89 -21.43
C ARG A 94 -10.01 -2.42 -20.99
N GLU A 95 -10.60 -1.86 -19.94
CA GLU A 95 -11.96 -2.20 -19.52
C GLU A 95 -13.00 -1.91 -20.61
N TRP A 96 -12.77 -0.90 -21.43
CA TRP A 96 -13.59 -0.59 -22.62
C TRP A 96 -13.20 -1.36 -23.88
N GLY A 97 -12.25 -2.30 -23.79
CA GLY A 97 -11.78 -3.10 -24.93
C GLY A 97 -10.81 -2.38 -25.86
N ILE A 98 -10.36 -1.16 -25.53
CA ILE A 98 -9.36 -0.42 -26.29
C ILE A 98 -7.96 -0.81 -25.80
N SER A 99 -7.39 -1.85 -26.42
CA SER A 99 -6.05 -2.31 -26.08
C SER A 99 -4.98 -1.77 -27.04
N SER A 100 -5.36 -1.52 -28.30
CA SER A 100 -4.46 -1.04 -29.34
C SER A 100 -4.90 0.31 -29.94
N LYS A 101 -4.02 0.93 -30.74
CA LYS A 101 -4.37 2.13 -31.52
C LYS A 101 -5.43 1.84 -32.59
N LYS A 102 -5.49 0.61 -33.10
CA LYS A 102 -6.48 0.19 -34.10
C LYS A 102 -7.87 0.15 -33.50
N ASP A 103 -8.01 -0.45 -32.32
CA ASP A 103 -9.30 -0.54 -31.60
C ASP A 103 -9.82 0.86 -31.25
N GLU A 104 -8.91 1.76 -30.86
CA GLU A 104 -9.25 3.15 -30.59
C GLU A 104 -9.76 3.87 -31.84
N ALA A 105 -9.12 3.67 -33.00
CA ALA A 105 -9.55 4.28 -34.26
C ALA A 105 -10.95 3.78 -34.67
N VAL A 106 -11.23 2.48 -34.54
CA VAL A 106 -12.55 1.89 -34.82
C VAL A 106 -13.62 2.46 -33.87
N ALA A 107 -13.29 2.62 -32.58
CA ALA A 107 -14.21 3.22 -31.62
C ALA A 107 -14.53 4.69 -31.94
N ILE A 108 -13.51 5.46 -32.35
CA ILE A 108 -13.67 6.85 -32.80
C ILE A 108 -14.56 6.93 -34.05
N GLU A 109 -14.33 6.07 -35.03
CA GLU A 109 -15.10 6.03 -36.27
C GLU A 109 -16.58 5.72 -36.01
N LYS A 110 -16.85 4.69 -35.18
CA LYS A 110 -18.21 4.35 -34.75
C LYS A 110 -18.91 5.51 -34.03
N GLN A 111 -18.19 6.27 -33.20
CA GLN A 111 -18.77 7.40 -32.48
C GLN A 111 -19.13 8.55 -33.43
N LYS A 112 -18.30 8.80 -34.46
CA LYS A 112 -18.60 9.81 -35.50
C LYS A 112 -19.88 9.47 -36.26
N SER A 113 -20.05 8.20 -36.67
CA SER A 113 -21.23 7.75 -37.41
C SER A 113 -22.53 7.73 -36.60
N LYS A 114 -22.47 7.86 -35.27
CA LYS A 114 -23.63 7.85 -34.38
C LYS A 114 -24.17 9.26 -34.10
N GLY A 115 -23.39 10.31 -34.40
CA GLY A 115 -23.76 11.71 -34.20
C GLY A 115 -24.35 12.39 -35.44
N GLU A 116 -24.51 11.65 -36.54
CA GLU A 116 -25.14 12.07 -37.80
C GLU A 116 -26.54 11.44 -37.90
#